data_AF-A0A1F5RJP7-F1
#
_entry.id   AF-A0A1F5RJP7-F1
#
_cell.length_a   1.000
_cell.length_b   1.000
_cell.length_c   1.000
_cell.angle_alpha   90.00
_cell.angle_beta   90.00
_cell.angle_gamma   90.00
#
_symmetry.space_group_name_H-M   'P 1'
#
loop_
_entity.id
_entity.type
_entity.pdbx_description
1 polymer ?
#
loop_
_entity_poly.entity_id
_entity_poly.type
_entity_poly.pdbx_seq_one_letter_code
_entity_poly.pdbx_strand_id
1 'polypeptide(L)'
;MLKADITVERSSGNVFEDIGLAPSAELLVKSEIAVRIAVIIEKRGLTQAKAAEILGIDQPSVSDLVRGRLRGFSSDRLFRFLNALGQDVKIVIVPRPPHSRRIGHLRVVDDHPRVAAAGARAKKLLGGRHPSRRPFKPAKRMKRNPIAGPR
;
A
#
# COMPACT_ATOMS: atom_id res chain seq x y z
N MET A 1 20.59 -31.30 7.51
CA MET A 1 19.38 -30.48 7.39
C MET A 1 18.77 -30.73 6.02
N LEU A 2 17.64 -31.45 5.96
CA LEU A 2 16.86 -31.60 4.74
C LEU A 2 16.19 -30.27 4.42
N LYS A 3 16.51 -29.68 3.26
CA LYS A 3 15.70 -28.60 2.69
C LYS A 3 14.48 -29.27 2.08
N ALA A 4 13.30 -29.03 2.64
CA ALA A 4 12.06 -29.40 1.98
C ALA A 4 11.92 -28.52 0.73
N ASP A 5 11.81 -29.14 -0.44
CA ASP A 5 11.48 -28.44 -1.66
C ASP A 5 10.05 -27.92 -1.54
N ILE A 6 9.90 -26.60 -1.42
CA ILE A 6 8.60 -25.95 -1.37
C ILE A 6 8.16 -25.72 -2.81
N THR A 7 7.14 -26.47 -3.25
CA THR A 7 6.49 -26.25 -4.55
C THR A 7 5.65 -24.96 -4.47
N VAL A 8 5.96 -24.00 -5.35
CA VAL A 8 5.25 -22.70 -5.44
C VAL A 8 4.48 -22.63 -6.75
N GLU A 9 3.19 -22.32 -6.68
CA GLU A 9 2.33 -22.11 -7.84
C GLU A 9 2.13 -20.62 -8.13
N ARG A 10 2.06 -20.26 -9.42
CA ARG A 10 1.86 -18.86 -9.83
C ARG A 10 0.39 -18.48 -9.70
N SER A 11 0.09 -17.47 -8.87
CA SER A 11 -1.27 -16.94 -8.69
C SER A 11 -1.89 -16.44 -10.00
N SER A 12 -3.20 -16.66 -10.16
CA SER A 12 -4.02 -16.09 -11.23
C SER A 12 -4.17 -14.56 -11.15
N GLY A 13 -3.77 -13.96 -10.01
CA GLY A 13 -4.07 -12.57 -9.65
C GLY A 13 -5.38 -12.43 -8.88
N ASN A 14 -6.12 -13.51 -8.66
CA ASN A 14 -7.27 -13.58 -7.77
C ASN A 14 -7.10 -14.77 -6.80
N VAL A 15 -6.70 -14.48 -5.56
CA VAL A 15 -6.49 -15.53 -4.55
C VAL A 15 -7.73 -16.40 -4.33
N PHE A 16 -8.94 -15.84 -4.52
CA PHE A 16 -10.19 -16.58 -4.37
C PHE A 16 -10.43 -17.57 -5.52
N GLU A 17 -9.93 -17.29 -6.73
CA GLU A 17 -9.92 -18.27 -7.83
C GLU A 17 -8.91 -19.38 -7.53
N ASP A 18 -7.72 -19.01 -7.06
CA ASP A 18 -6.62 -19.94 -6.78
C ASP A 18 -7.01 -20.99 -5.73
N ILE A 19 -7.87 -20.63 -4.77
CA ILE A 19 -8.36 -21.54 -3.71
C ILE A 19 -9.78 -22.07 -3.95
N GLY A 20 -10.36 -21.85 -5.14
CA GLY A 20 -11.65 -22.42 -5.53
C GLY A 20 -12.88 -21.83 -4.82
N LEU A 21 -12.80 -20.60 -4.31
CA LEU A 21 -13.91 -19.93 -3.62
C LEU A 21 -14.73 -19.06 -4.58
N ALA A 22 -15.95 -19.47 -4.87
CA ALA A 22 -16.94 -18.68 -5.59
C ALA A 22 -17.84 -17.84 -4.65
N PRO A 23 -18.32 -16.65 -5.07
CA PRO A 23 -17.99 -15.92 -6.30
C PRO A 23 -16.66 -15.15 -6.16
N SER A 24 -15.60 -15.66 -6.78
CA SER A 24 -14.22 -15.20 -6.56
C SER A 24 -13.98 -13.74 -6.94
N ALA A 25 -14.56 -13.27 -8.05
CA ALA A 25 -14.39 -11.90 -8.52
C ALA A 25 -15.05 -10.88 -7.57
N GLU A 26 -16.23 -11.21 -7.02
CA GLU A 26 -16.92 -10.35 -6.06
C GLU A 26 -16.17 -10.32 -4.72
N LEU A 27 -15.68 -11.47 -4.26
CA LEU A 27 -14.88 -11.58 -3.04
C LEU A 27 -13.62 -10.71 -3.14
N LEU A 28 -12.91 -10.78 -4.27
CA LEU A 28 -11.71 -9.95 -4.50
C LEU A 28 -12.02 -8.46 -4.34
N VAL A 29 -13.04 -7.97 -5.06
CA VAL A 29 -13.42 -6.56 -5.02
C VAL A 29 -13.86 -6.12 -3.62
N LYS A 30 -14.71 -6.92 -2.96
CA LYS A 30 -15.16 -6.62 -1.59
C LYS A 30 -13.98 -6.54 -0.63
N SER A 31 -13.06 -7.48 -0.70
CA SER A 31 -11.85 -7.50 0.13
C SER A 31 -10.97 -6.28 -0.10
N GLU A 32 -10.73 -5.90 -1.36
CA GLU A 32 -9.97 -4.69 -1.69
C GLU A 32 -10.63 -3.43 -1.09
N ILE A 33 -11.95 -3.27 -1.22
CA ILE A 33 -12.68 -2.14 -0.65
C ILE A 33 -12.63 -2.15 0.88
N ALA A 34 -12.86 -3.31 1.51
CA ALA A 34 -12.84 -3.46 2.96
C ALA A 34 -11.47 -3.11 3.55
N VAL A 35 -10.39 -3.51 2.90
CA VAL A 35 -9.02 -3.14 3.29
C VAL A 35 -8.85 -1.62 3.24
N ARG A 36 -9.35 -0.94 2.20
CA ARG A 36 -9.28 0.53 2.12
C ARG A 36 -10.04 1.19 3.27
N ILE A 37 -11.24 0.70 3.58
CA ILE A 37 -12.03 1.20 4.72
C ILE A 37 -11.25 1.01 6.03
N ALA A 38 -10.71 -0.19 6.27
CA ALA A 38 -9.93 -0.48 7.48
C ALA A 38 -8.72 0.44 7.63
N VAL A 39 -7.98 0.67 6.52
CA VAL A 39 -6.85 1.60 6.50
C VAL A 39 -7.27 3.05 6.80
N ILE A 40 -8.44 3.49 6.33
CA ILE A 40 -8.94 4.85 6.64
C ILE A 40 -9.32 4.97 8.11
N ILE A 41 -9.99 3.97 8.68
CA ILE A 41 -10.35 3.91 10.09
C ILE A 41 -9.08 4.00 10.96
N GLU A 42 -8.06 3.21 10.62
CA GLU A 42 -6.77 3.20 11.31
C GLU A 42 -6.03 4.55 11.17
N LYS A 43 -5.90 5.07 9.96
CA LYS A 43 -5.22 6.36 9.71
C LYS A 43 -5.86 7.54 10.42
N ARG A 44 -7.17 7.49 10.66
CA ARG A 44 -7.91 8.50 11.40
C ARG A 44 -7.91 8.26 12.91
N GLY A 45 -7.33 7.16 13.39
CA GLY A 45 -7.34 6.79 14.81
C GLY A 45 -8.74 6.56 15.36
N LEU A 46 -9.69 6.11 14.52
CA LEU A 46 -11.07 5.90 14.96
C LEU A 46 -11.17 4.62 15.78
N THR A 47 -11.81 4.70 16.95
CA THR A 47 -12.24 3.51 17.67
C THR A 47 -13.35 2.80 16.88
N GLN A 48 -13.55 1.51 17.15
CA GLN A 48 -14.64 0.78 16.49
C GLN A 48 -16.01 1.40 16.77
N ALA A 49 -16.24 1.89 18.00
CA ALA A 49 -17.48 2.60 18.36
C ALA A 49 -17.65 3.88 17.54
N LYS A 50 -16.59 4.69 17.37
CA LYS A 50 -16.69 5.92 16.59
C LYS A 50 -16.90 5.64 15.10
N ALA A 51 -16.23 4.61 14.58
CA ALA A 51 -16.46 4.15 13.21
C ALA A 51 -17.90 3.64 13.04
N ALA A 52 -18.48 2.96 14.04
CA ALA A 52 -19.86 2.48 14.01
C ALA A 52 -20.86 3.64 13.84
N GLU A 53 -20.67 4.72 14.60
CA GLU A 53 -21.46 5.95 14.48
C GLU A 53 -21.35 6.57 13.07
N ILE A 54 -20.13 6.71 12.54
CA ILE A 54 -19.90 7.33 11.22
C ILE A 54 -20.49 6.47 10.10
N LEU A 55 -20.34 5.14 10.20
CA LEU A 55 -20.79 4.19 9.19
C LEU A 55 -22.28 3.83 9.31
N GLY A 56 -22.94 4.21 10.40
CA GLY A 56 -24.36 3.90 10.66
C GLY A 56 -24.61 2.40 10.85
N ILE A 57 -23.69 1.70 11.51
CA ILE A 57 -23.79 0.26 11.79
C ILE A 57 -23.46 -0.02 13.26
N ASP A 58 -23.67 -1.25 13.72
CA ASP A 58 -23.26 -1.68 15.06
C ASP A 58 -21.74 -1.95 15.15
N GLN A 59 -21.19 -1.90 16.36
CA GLN A 59 -19.77 -2.12 16.61
C GLN A 59 -19.29 -3.54 16.21
N PRO A 60 -20.02 -4.64 16.48
CA PRO A 60 -19.67 -5.97 15.95
C PRO A 60 -19.51 -5.98 14.43
N SER A 61 -20.42 -5.34 13.67
CA SER A 61 -20.33 -5.19 12.22
C SER A 61 -19.07 -4.43 11.79
N VAL A 62 -18.67 -3.36 12.50
CA VAL A 62 -17.37 -2.70 12.26
C VAL A 62 -16.21 -3.68 12.48
N SER A 63 -16.28 -4.47 13.54
CA SER A 63 -15.23 -5.42 13.84
C SER A 63 -15.14 -6.56 12.80
N ASP A 64 -16.26 -6.98 12.23
CA ASP A 64 -16.30 -7.93 11.12
C ASP A 64 -15.71 -7.33 9.84
N LEU A 65 -16.08 -6.09 9.53
CA LEU A 65 -15.55 -5.34 8.39
C LEU A 65 -14.02 -5.21 8.45
N VAL A 66 -13.46 -4.79 9.60
CA VAL A 66 -12.02 -4.62 9.79
C VAL A 66 -11.27 -5.95 9.73
N ARG A 67 -11.91 -7.06 10.13
CA ARG A 67 -11.32 -8.41 10.06
C ARG A 67 -11.56 -9.12 8.73
N GLY A 68 -12.17 -8.47 7.73
CA GLY A 68 -12.45 -9.08 6.43
C GLY A 68 -13.53 -10.15 6.45
N ARG A 69 -14.41 -10.18 7.47
CA ARG A 69 -15.58 -11.06 7.52
C ARG A 69 -16.74 -10.45 6.73
N LEU A 70 -16.69 -10.59 5.41
CA LEU A 70 -17.53 -9.80 4.49
C LEU A 70 -18.84 -10.47 4.06
N ARG A 71 -19.22 -11.63 4.62
CA ARG A 71 -20.43 -12.37 4.20
C ARG A 71 -21.73 -11.54 4.29
N GLY A 72 -21.83 -10.63 5.25
CA GLY A 72 -22.99 -9.74 5.45
C GLY A 72 -22.92 -8.38 4.75
N PHE A 73 -21.90 -8.14 3.93
CA PHE A 73 -21.67 -6.84 3.29
C PHE A 73 -21.81 -6.94 1.77
N SER A 74 -22.70 -6.13 1.20
CA SER A 74 -22.77 -5.93 -0.26
C SER A 74 -21.72 -4.91 -0.71
N SER A 75 -21.31 -4.98 -1.98
CA SER A 75 -20.37 -4.00 -2.55
C SER A 75 -20.94 -2.57 -2.49
N ASP A 76 -22.25 -2.41 -2.73
CA ASP A 76 -22.94 -1.12 -2.60
C ASP A 76 -22.82 -0.54 -1.18
N ARG A 77 -23.01 -1.37 -0.15
CA ARG A 77 -22.86 -0.94 1.26
C ARG A 77 -21.42 -0.51 1.55
N LEU A 78 -20.43 -1.21 1.00
CA LEU A 78 -19.03 -0.83 1.14
C LEU A 78 -18.70 0.50 0.43
N PHE A 79 -19.29 0.78 -0.73
CA PHE A 79 -19.16 2.08 -1.38
C PHE A 79 -19.74 3.21 -0.52
N ARG A 80 -20.90 2.99 0.11
CA ARG A 80 -21.48 3.98 1.03
C ARG A 80 -20.58 4.24 2.25
N PHE A 81 -19.89 3.22 2.77
CA PHE A 81 -18.92 3.40 3.85
C PHE A 81 -17.71 4.23 3.43
N LEU A 82 -17.20 4.03 2.21
CA LEU A 82 -16.15 4.90 1.67
C LEU A 82 -16.62 6.36 1.60
N ASN A 83 -17.84 6.60 1.10
CA ASN A 83 -18.42 7.93 1.03
C ASN A 83 -18.63 8.55 2.42
N ALA A 84 -19.13 7.79 3.39
CA ALA A 84 -19.29 8.24 4.78
C ALA A 84 -17.94 8.59 5.44
N LEU A 85 -16.88 7.90 5.03
CA LEU A 85 -15.51 8.22 5.39
C LEU A 85 -14.90 9.31 4.50
N GLY A 86 -15.68 10.06 3.72
CA GLY A 86 -15.21 11.19 2.91
C GLY A 86 -14.24 10.76 1.81
N GLN A 87 -14.45 9.59 1.21
CA GLN A 87 -13.78 9.19 -0.03
C GLN A 87 -14.77 9.29 -1.20
N ASP A 88 -14.30 9.77 -2.33
CA ASP A 88 -15.06 9.71 -3.58
C ASP A 88 -14.84 8.36 -4.25
N VAL A 89 -15.94 7.69 -4.62
CA VAL A 89 -15.89 6.46 -5.42
C VAL A 89 -16.11 6.81 -6.89
N LYS A 90 -15.08 6.60 -7.73
CA LYS A 90 -15.17 6.73 -9.18
C LYS A 90 -15.27 5.35 -9.82
N ILE A 91 -16.30 5.14 -10.64
CA ILE A 91 -16.46 3.90 -11.42
C ILE A 91 -16.05 4.21 -12.86
N VAL A 92 -15.00 3.51 -13.33
CA VAL A 92 -14.50 3.65 -14.70
C VAL A 92 -14.84 2.39 -15.48
N ILE A 93 -15.58 2.57 -16.57
CA ILE A 93 -16.00 1.48 -17.47
C ILE A 93 -15.12 1.55 -18.71
N VAL A 94 -14.36 0.48 -18.98
CA VAL A 94 -13.48 0.38 -20.14
C VAL A 94 -13.83 -0.85 -20.98
N PRO A 95 -13.85 -0.75 -22.32
CA PRO A 95 -14.05 -1.92 -23.16
C PRO A 95 -12.89 -2.90 -22.99
N ARG A 96 -13.20 -4.19 -23.06
CA ARG A 96 -12.15 -5.22 -23.14
C ARG A 96 -11.46 -5.13 -24.50
N PRO A 97 -10.15 -5.46 -24.60
CA PRO A 97 -9.48 -5.54 -25.88
C PRO A 97 -10.23 -6.47 -26.84
N PRO A 98 -10.39 -6.12 -28.13
CA PRO A 98 -11.22 -6.86 -29.09
C PRO A 98 -10.90 -8.36 -29.19
N HIS A 99 -9.67 -8.77 -28.88
CA HIS A 99 -9.21 -10.16 -28.95
C HIS A 99 -9.24 -10.92 -27.62
N SER A 100 -9.74 -10.31 -26.54
CA SER A 100 -9.87 -10.98 -25.24
C SER A 100 -11.12 -11.86 -25.23
N ARG A 101 -10.94 -13.19 -25.24
CA ARG A 101 -12.05 -14.16 -25.06
C ARG A 101 -12.58 -14.26 -23.63
N ARG A 102 -11.93 -13.59 -22.66
CA ARG A 102 -12.36 -13.60 -21.24
C ARG A 102 -13.45 -12.56 -20.99
N ILE A 103 -14.45 -12.94 -20.19
CA ILE A 103 -15.50 -12.04 -19.68
C ILE A 103 -14.84 -10.84 -18.97
N GLY A 104 -15.56 -9.70 -18.94
CA GLY A 104 -15.19 -8.53 -18.16
C GLY A 104 -15.17 -8.84 -16.67
N HIS A 105 -14.40 -8.08 -15.91
CA HIS A 105 -14.28 -8.26 -14.47
C HIS A 105 -14.11 -6.90 -13.80
N LEU A 106 -14.63 -6.75 -12.59
CA LEU A 106 -14.47 -5.55 -11.79
C LEU A 106 -13.11 -5.58 -11.10
N ARG A 107 -12.43 -4.44 -11.00
CA ARG A 107 -11.20 -4.27 -10.22
C ARG A 107 -11.26 -2.96 -9.49
N VAL A 108 -10.65 -2.90 -8.30
CA VAL A 108 -10.45 -1.64 -7.62
C VAL A 108 -9.08 -1.10 -8.02
N VAL A 109 -9.06 0.04 -8.70
CA VAL A 109 -7.82 0.72 -9.09
C VAL A 109 -7.52 1.86 -8.11
N ASP A 110 -6.25 2.09 -7.83
CA ASP A 110 -5.80 3.25 -7.06
C ASP A 110 -5.40 4.37 -8.02
N ASP A 111 -6.35 5.25 -8.34
CA ASP A 111 -6.10 6.45 -9.14
C ASP A 111 -5.78 7.66 -8.24
N HIS A 112 -4.91 7.48 -7.23
CA HIS A 112 -4.53 8.58 -6.34
C HIS A 112 -3.21 9.25 -6.81
N PRO A 113 -3.26 10.50 -7.32
CA PRO A 113 -2.08 11.17 -7.89
C PRO A 113 -0.97 11.44 -6.85
N ARG A 114 -1.21 11.28 -5.55
CA ARG A 114 -0.19 11.47 -4.50
C ARG A 114 0.85 10.35 -4.42
N VAL A 115 0.52 9.11 -4.81
CA VAL A 115 1.46 7.97 -4.71
C VAL A 115 2.42 7.94 -5.91
N ALA A 116 1.94 8.30 -7.10
CA ALA A 116 2.78 8.40 -8.30
C ALA A 116 3.89 9.49 -8.17
N ALA A 117 3.62 10.58 -7.45
CA ALA A 117 4.59 11.66 -7.24
C ALA A 117 5.70 11.31 -6.23
N ALA A 118 5.47 10.39 -5.29
CA ALA A 118 6.47 9.98 -4.30
C ALA A 118 7.65 9.23 -4.94
N GLY A 119 7.37 8.36 -5.93
CA GLY A 119 8.42 7.66 -6.69
C GLY A 119 9.24 8.59 -7.61
N ALA A 120 8.61 9.63 -8.17
CA ALA A 120 9.28 10.58 -9.04
C ALA A 120 10.28 11.49 -8.28
N ARG A 121 10.02 11.83 -7.02
CA ARG A 121 10.94 12.66 -6.20
C ARG A 121 12.20 11.91 -5.75
N ALA A 122 12.11 10.61 -5.45
CA ALA A 122 13.28 9.82 -5.05
C ALA A 122 14.33 9.70 -6.18
N LYS A 123 13.88 9.60 -7.44
CA LYS A 123 14.79 9.50 -8.60
C LYS A 123 15.48 10.82 -8.94
N LYS A 124 14.85 11.98 -8.64
CA LYS A 124 15.43 13.31 -8.89
C LYS A 124 16.58 13.66 -7.92
N LEU A 125 16.63 13.03 -6.75
CA LEU A 125 17.68 13.24 -5.74
C LEU A 125 18.98 12.47 -6.04
N LEU A 126 18.95 11.46 -6.91
CA LEU A 126 20.12 10.64 -7.27
C LEU A 126 20.71 10.96 -8.66
N GLY A 127 20.17 11.98 -9.36
CA GLY A 127 20.62 12.38 -10.71
C GLY A 127 21.40 13.70 -10.79
N GLY A 128 21.61 14.39 -9.67
CA GLY A 128 22.32 15.67 -9.64
C GLY A 128 23.84 15.46 -9.63
N ARG A 129 24.49 15.65 -10.78
CA ARG A 129 25.94 15.86 -10.84
C ARG A 129 26.30 17.01 -9.89
N HIS A 130 27.04 16.71 -8.83
CA HIS A 130 27.60 17.72 -7.94
C HIS A 130 29.03 18.02 -8.41
N PRO A 131 29.33 19.20 -8.98
CA PRO A 131 30.70 19.52 -9.35
C PRO A 131 31.49 19.98 -8.12
N SER A 132 32.80 19.76 -8.18
CA SER A 132 33.86 20.37 -7.36
C SER A 132 34.03 19.89 -5.90
N ARG A 133 34.56 18.67 -5.73
CA ARG A 133 35.47 18.41 -4.60
C ARG A 133 36.83 19.04 -4.91
N ARG A 134 37.22 20.08 -4.17
CA ARG A 134 38.61 20.57 -4.18
C ARG A 134 39.53 19.46 -3.65
N PRO A 135 40.73 19.25 -4.23
CA PRO A 135 41.64 18.25 -3.71
C PRO A 135 42.18 18.68 -2.35
N PHE A 136 42.19 17.74 -1.41
CA PHE A 136 42.77 17.89 -0.08
C PHE A 136 44.30 17.94 -0.21
N LYS A 137 44.94 19.04 0.22
CA LYS A 137 46.41 19.11 0.31
C LYS A 137 46.87 18.56 1.66
N PRO A 138 47.88 17.66 1.72
CA PRO A 138 48.39 17.16 2.99
C PRO A 138 49.23 18.22 3.72
N ALA A 139 49.05 18.30 5.04
CA ALA A 139 49.71 19.26 5.92
C ALA A 139 51.23 18.97 6.08
N LYS A 140 52.05 20.04 6.06
CA LYS A 140 53.50 19.95 6.29
C LYS A 140 53.80 19.56 7.75
N ARG A 141 54.66 18.55 7.88
CA ARG A 141 55.22 18.02 9.14
C ARG A 141 56.10 19.08 9.82
N MET A 142 55.64 19.68 10.93
CA MET A 142 56.48 20.52 11.80
C MET A 142 57.51 19.65 12.53
N LYS A 143 58.78 20.06 12.46
CA LYS A 143 59.88 19.43 13.21
C LYS A 143 59.72 19.77 14.70
N ARG A 144 59.78 18.75 15.55
CA ARG A 144 59.86 18.89 17.01
C ARG A 144 61.24 19.47 17.37
N ASN A 145 61.26 20.49 18.22
CA ASN A 145 62.48 20.96 18.89
C ASN A 145 62.48 20.41 20.34
N PRO A 146 63.64 20.00 20.88
CA PRO A 146 63.70 19.31 22.18
C PRO A 146 63.60 20.30 23.34
N ILE A 147 62.91 19.89 24.41
CA ILE A 147 62.92 20.56 25.71
C ILE A 147 63.78 19.70 26.64
N ALA A 148 64.92 20.24 27.07
CA ALA A 148 65.74 19.79 28.19
C ALA A 148 66.32 21.07 28.83
N GLY A 149 66.27 21.33 30.14
CA GLY A 149 65.76 20.62 31.32
C GLY A 149 65.59 21.67 32.44
N PRO A 150 65.61 21.28 33.73
CA PRO A 150 66.62 21.95 34.56
C PRO A 150 67.34 21.05 35.57
N ARG A 151 68.56 21.52 35.89
CA ARG A 151 69.52 21.18 36.96
C ARG A 151 70.58 20.14 36.62
#